data_AF-A0A7R8VY20-F1
#
_entry.id   AF-A0A7R8VY20-F1
#
_cell.length_a   1.000
_cell.length_b   1.000
_cell.length_c   1.000
_cell.angle_alpha   90.00
_cell.angle_beta   90.00
_cell.angle_gamma   90.00
#
_symmetry.space_group_name_H-M   'P 1'
#
loop_
_entity.id
_entity.type
_entity.pdbx_description
1 polymer ?
#
loop_
_entity_poly.entity_id
_entity_poly.type
_entity_poly.pdbx_seq_one_letter_code
_entity_poly.pdbx_strand_id
1 'polypeptide(L)'
;MVSNDICRDDQDIWMCPVCDRTCPYWKLKETCLYARITYIFDNNFTVFFAVFMSFWGTLFLELWKRYSADITHHWGLTGLDSQAEHPRPEYLARLANSKVTKLNVVTNMKEPYVPFWKVRVPKTILSFSVVLLL
;
A
#
# COMPACT_ATOMS: atom_id res chain seq x y z
N MET A 1 23.56 -4.39 30.06
CA MET A 1 22.68 -4.75 28.91
C MET A 1 21.30 -4.44 29.40
N VAL A 2 20.57 -3.54 28.74
CA VAL A 2 19.35 -2.95 29.31
C VAL A 2 18.34 -4.02 29.75
N SER A 3 18.19 -5.12 29.00
CA SER A 3 17.34 -6.26 29.40
C SER A 3 17.80 -6.93 30.70
N ASN A 4 19.10 -7.07 30.93
CA ASN A 4 19.64 -7.67 32.17
C ASN A 4 19.51 -6.73 33.36
N ASP A 5 19.54 -5.42 33.13
CA ASP A 5 19.30 -4.42 34.17
C ASP A 5 17.83 -4.43 34.62
N ILE A 6 16.88 -4.65 33.69
CA ILE A 6 15.45 -4.79 33.98
C ILE A 6 15.11 -6.13 34.65
N CYS A 7 15.81 -7.21 34.30
CA CYS A 7 15.57 -8.55 34.83
C CYS A 7 16.30 -8.85 36.16
N ARG A 8 16.98 -7.86 36.76
CA ARG A 8 17.82 -8.09 37.95
C ARG A 8 16.97 -8.24 39.21
N ASP A 9 17.12 -9.35 39.92
CA ASP A 9 16.34 -9.65 41.14
C ASP A 9 16.78 -8.87 42.38
N ASP A 10 17.97 -8.26 42.39
CA ASP A 10 18.48 -7.52 43.56
C ASP A 10 17.88 -6.10 43.71
N GLN A 11 17.17 -5.59 42.69
CA GLN A 11 16.56 -4.25 42.71
C GLN A 11 15.02 -4.34 42.64
N ASP A 12 14.35 -4.06 43.75
CA ASP A 12 12.88 -3.90 43.79
C ASP A 12 12.48 -2.47 43.33
N ILE A 13 12.60 -2.23 42.02
CA ILE A 13 12.16 -0.96 41.41
C ILE A 13 10.65 -0.99 41.18
N TRP A 14 9.93 -0.08 41.84
CA TRP A 14 8.49 0.12 41.66
C TRP A 14 8.22 1.20 40.63
N MET A 15 7.29 0.91 39.73
CA MET A 15 6.87 1.82 38.68
C MET A 15 5.53 2.47 39.02
N CYS A 16 5.36 3.71 38.58
CA CYS A 16 4.12 4.44 38.73
C CYS A 16 2.97 3.74 37.98
N PRO A 17 1.73 3.84 38.49
CA PRO A 17 0.55 3.37 37.77
C PRO A 17 0.41 4.13 36.44
N VAL A 18 0.00 3.41 35.40
CA VAL A 18 -0.20 3.97 34.05
C VAL A 18 -1.53 4.73 33.95
N CYS A 19 -2.43 4.61 34.93
CA CYS A 19 -3.75 5.22 34.93
C CYS A 19 -4.01 6.12 36.16
N ASP A 20 -4.84 7.14 35.98
CA ASP A 20 -5.12 8.17 37.00
C ASP A 20 -6.05 7.73 38.15
N ARG A 21 -6.89 6.70 37.95
CA ARG A 21 -7.95 6.36 38.92
C ARG A 21 -7.53 5.31 39.95
N THR A 22 -7.49 4.04 39.56
CA THR A 22 -7.24 2.91 40.47
C THR A 22 -6.44 1.84 39.74
N CYS A 23 -5.15 2.10 39.54
CA CYS A 23 -4.20 1.09 39.07
C CYS A 23 -3.18 0.79 40.17
N PRO A 24 -2.81 -0.49 40.36
CA PRO A 24 -1.75 -0.83 41.30
C PRO A 24 -0.40 -0.33 40.79
N TYR A 25 0.50 -0.01 41.72
CA TYR A 25 1.93 0.07 41.44
C TYR A 25 2.42 -1.31 41.01
N TRP A 26 3.32 -1.35 40.05
CA TRP A 26 3.82 -2.60 39.46
C TRP A 26 5.34 -2.64 39.52
N LYS A 27 5.91 -3.84 39.52
CA LYS A 27 7.37 -4.02 39.63
C LYS A 27 7.99 -4.03 38.23
N LEU A 28 9.09 -3.31 38.05
CA LEU A 28 9.80 -3.22 36.77
C LEU A 28 10.15 -4.60 36.19
N LYS A 29 10.55 -5.55 37.06
CA LYS A 29 10.93 -6.92 36.67
C LYS A 29 9.83 -7.73 35.98
N GLU A 30 8.56 -7.40 36.19
CA GLU A 30 7.43 -8.08 35.53
C GLU A 30 7.49 -7.90 34.00
N THR A 31 8.17 -6.87 33.50
CA THR A 31 8.38 -6.63 32.06
C THR A 31 9.67 -7.24 31.51
N CYS A 32 10.40 -8.05 32.29
CA CYS A 32 11.65 -8.68 31.86
C CYS A 32 11.51 -9.49 30.55
N LEU A 33 10.42 -10.24 30.40
CA LEU A 33 10.15 -11.01 29.18
C LEU A 33 9.97 -10.09 27.96
N TYR A 34 9.22 -9.00 28.13
CA TYR A 34 9.03 -8.00 27.10
C TYR A 34 10.36 -7.32 26.74
N ALA A 35 11.15 -6.91 27.72
CA ALA A 35 12.46 -6.29 27.50
C ALA A 35 13.45 -7.20 26.75
N ARG A 36 13.42 -8.52 27.01
CA ARG A 36 14.22 -9.51 26.25
C ARG A 36 13.75 -9.64 24.81
N ILE A 37 12.44 -9.66 24.57
CA ILE A 37 11.87 -9.72 23.22
C ILE A 37 12.24 -8.45 22.45
N THR A 38 12.03 -7.28 23.05
CA THR A 38 12.38 -5.99 22.44
C THR A 38 13.86 -5.92 22.09
N TYR A 39 14.76 -6.41 22.95
CA TYR A 39 16.19 -6.45 22.61
C TYR A 39 16.52 -7.32 21.37
N ILE A 40 15.78 -8.42 21.15
CA ILE A 40 15.97 -9.25 19.95
C ILE A 40 15.62 -8.45 18.69
N PHE A 41 14.61 -7.59 18.76
CA PHE A 41 14.15 -6.76 17.64
C PHE A 41 14.89 -5.41 17.53
N ASP A 42 15.31 -4.79 18.62
CA ASP A 42 15.99 -3.50 18.69
C ASP A 42 17.50 -3.69 18.90
N ASN A 43 18.10 -4.56 18.09
CA ASN A 43 19.54 -4.77 18.06
C ASN A 43 20.16 -4.05 16.85
N ASN A 44 21.48 -3.84 16.88
CA ASN A 44 22.24 -3.26 15.77
C ASN A 44 22.02 -4.03 14.45
N PHE A 45 21.70 -5.33 14.51
CA PHE A 45 21.34 -6.14 13.35
C PHE A 45 20.13 -5.60 12.57
N THR A 46 19.14 -5.04 13.26
CA THR A 46 17.90 -4.54 12.64
C THR A 46 18.16 -3.35 11.72
N VAL A 47 19.17 -2.53 12.02
CA VAL A 47 19.60 -1.45 11.13
C VAL A 47 20.12 -2.00 9.81
N PHE A 48 20.98 -3.03 9.87
CA PHE A 48 21.48 -3.70 8.66
C PHE A 48 20.36 -4.41 7.90
N PHE A 49 19.45 -5.07 8.61
CA PHE A 49 18.30 -5.74 8.03
C PHE A 49 17.37 -4.74 7.32
N ALA A 50 17.10 -3.57 7.91
CA ALA A 50 16.27 -2.54 7.28
C ALA A 50 16.87 -2.04 5.97
N VAL A 51 18.18 -1.80 5.94
CA VAL A 51 18.91 -1.44 4.70
C VAL A 51 18.79 -2.57 3.68
N PHE A 52 19.03 -3.83 4.08
CA PHE A 52 18.86 -4.98 3.20
C PHE A 52 17.45 -5.09 2.65
N MET A 53 16.41 -4.89 3.47
CA MET A 53 15.01 -4.95 3.05
C MET A 53 14.66 -3.86 2.04
N SER A 54 15.29 -2.68 2.12
CA SER A 54 15.11 -1.61 1.12
C SER A 54 15.68 -2.01 -0.25
N PHE A 55 16.88 -2.60 -0.27
CA PHE A 55 17.48 -3.15 -1.50
C PHE A 55 16.71 -4.37 -2.02
N TRP A 56 16.26 -5.24 -1.13
CA TRP A 56 15.47 -6.40 -1.47
C TRP A 56 14.15 -6.00 -2.13
N GLY A 57 13.43 -5.03 -1.56
CA GLY A 57 12.15 -4.55 -2.12
C GLY A 57 12.31 -3.98 -3.52
N THR A 58 13.36 -3.18 -3.74
CA THR A 58 13.65 -2.63 -5.09
C THR A 58 14.07 -3.73 -6.06
N LEU A 59 14.98 -4.62 -5.66
CA LEU A 59 15.41 -5.74 -6.50
C LEU A 59 14.26 -6.68 -6.85
N PHE A 60 13.39 -7.00 -5.89
CA PHE A 60 12.21 -7.83 -6.09
C PHE A 60 11.30 -7.23 -7.16
N LEU A 61 10.99 -5.95 -7.09
CA LEU A 61 10.15 -5.28 -8.09
C LEU A 61 10.82 -5.23 -9.47
N GLU A 62 12.13 -5.00 -9.55
CA GLU A 62 12.85 -5.00 -10.83
C GLU A 62 12.91 -6.39 -11.46
N LEU A 63 13.22 -7.43 -10.68
CA LEU A 63 13.22 -8.81 -11.15
C LEU A 63 11.82 -9.27 -11.52
N TRP A 64 10.80 -8.88 -10.76
CA TRP A 64 9.41 -9.17 -11.08
C TRP A 64 8.99 -8.54 -12.40
N LYS A 65 9.36 -7.27 -12.67
CA LYS A 65 9.10 -6.63 -13.96
C LYS A 65 9.74 -7.39 -15.12
N ARG A 66 10.98 -7.85 -14.96
CA ARG A 66 11.68 -8.66 -15.97
C ARG A 66 10.99 -10.00 -16.21
N TYR A 67 10.63 -10.70 -15.13
CA TYR A 67 9.92 -11.97 -15.19
C TYR A 67 8.53 -11.83 -15.85
N SER A 68 7.78 -10.80 -15.46
CA SER A 68 6.47 -10.52 -16.06
C SER A 68 6.59 -10.24 -17.56
N ALA A 69 7.58 -9.44 -17.98
CA ALA A 69 7.79 -9.15 -19.40
C ALA A 69 8.14 -10.40 -20.22
N ASP A 70 8.97 -11.29 -19.66
CA ASP A 70 9.32 -12.56 -20.28
C ASP A 70 8.10 -13.45 -20.48
N ILE A 71 7.23 -13.57 -19.47
CA ILE A 71 5.96 -14.30 -19.59
C ILE A 71 5.05 -13.67 -20.66
N THR A 72 4.86 -12.36 -20.61
CA THR A 72 4.02 -11.64 -21.58
C THR A 72 4.51 -11.87 -23.01
N HIS A 73 5.83 -11.90 -23.22
CA HIS A 73 6.43 -12.19 -24.51
C HIS A 73 6.22 -13.65 -24.94
N HIS A 74 6.48 -14.62 -24.06
CA HIS A 74 6.27 -16.04 -24.34
C HIS A 74 4.81 -16.37 -24.71
N TRP A 75 3.88 -15.67 -24.09
CA TRP A 75 2.44 -15.83 -24.34
C TRP A 75 1.96 -15.02 -25.55
N GLY A 76 2.85 -14.27 -26.21
CA GLY A 76 2.51 -13.43 -27.36
C GLY A 76 1.53 -12.30 -27.04
N LEU A 77 1.46 -11.88 -25.78
CA LEU A 77 0.50 -10.87 -25.32
C LEU A 77 1.01 -9.42 -25.53
N THR A 78 2.17 -9.26 -26.16
CA THR A 78 2.78 -7.96 -26.40
C THR A 78 1.92 -7.12 -27.37
N GLY A 79 1.29 -6.06 -26.86
CA GLY A 79 0.53 -5.10 -27.67
C GLY A 79 -0.93 -5.47 -27.95
N LEU A 80 -1.44 -6.56 -27.37
CA LEU A 80 -2.84 -6.99 -27.54
C LEU A 80 -3.86 -5.95 -27.07
N ASP A 81 -3.58 -5.24 -25.97
CA ASP A 81 -4.49 -4.25 -25.37
C ASP A 81 -4.92 -3.18 -26.39
N SER A 82 -4.00 -2.73 -27.24
CA SER A 82 -4.26 -1.67 -28.23
C SER A 82 -5.19 -2.08 -29.36
N GLN A 83 -5.24 -3.37 -29.67
CA GLN A 83 -5.98 -3.91 -30.83
C GLN A 83 -7.29 -4.60 -30.43
N ALA A 84 -7.34 -5.19 -29.23
CA ALA A 84 -8.44 -6.08 -28.83
C ALA A 84 -9.39 -5.50 -27.77
N GLU A 85 -8.99 -4.45 -27.03
CA GLU A 85 -9.84 -3.94 -25.95
C GLU A 85 -10.91 -2.97 -26.46
N HIS A 86 -12.14 -3.47 -26.53
CA HIS A 86 -13.32 -2.69 -26.86
C HIS A 86 -13.79 -1.87 -25.66
N PRO A 87 -14.43 -0.71 -25.87
CA PRO A 87 -14.98 0.09 -24.78
C PRO A 87 -16.03 -0.68 -23.98
N ARG A 88 -15.95 -0.58 -22.65
CA ARG A 88 -16.85 -1.30 -21.73
C ARG A 88 -18.33 -1.03 -22.05
N PRO A 89 -19.20 -2.05 -22.11
CA PRO A 89 -20.58 -1.89 -22.55
C PRO A 89 -21.42 -1.00 -21.62
N GLU A 90 -21.20 -1.06 -20.30
CA GLU A 90 -21.90 -0.18 -19.34
C GLU A 90 -21.57 1.30 -19.56
N TYR A 91 -20.32 1.59 -19.95
CA TYR A 91 -19.89 2.95 -20.25
C TYR A 91 -20.59 3.46 -21.52
N LEU A 92 -20.67 2.62 -22.56
CA LEU A 92 -21.39 2.93 -23.79
C LEU A 92 -22.89 3.11 -23.54
N ALA A 93 -23.52 2.27 -22.72
CA ALA A 93 -24.94 2.37 -22.41
C ALA A 93 -25.29 3.72 -21.74
N ARG A 94 -24.45 4.18 -20.80
CA ARG A 94 -24.62 5.51 -20.17
C ARG A 94 -24.40 6.67 -21.13
N LEU A 95 -23.67 6.44 -22.22
CA LEU A 95 -23.36 7.43 -23.25
C LEU A 95 -24.18 7.27 -24.53
N ALA A 96 -25.16 6.37 -24.56
CA ALA A 96 -26.00 6.13 -25.73
C ALA A 96 -26.70 7.40 -26.24
N ASN A 97 -27.04 8.32 -25.31
CA ASN A 97 -27.69 9.59 -25.62
C ASN A 97 -26.71 10.76 -25.88
N SER A 98 -25.40 10.50 -25.90
CA SER A 98 -24.41 11.57 -26.08
C SER A 98 -24.36 12.05 -27.52
N LYS A 99 -24.41 13.37 -27.71
CA LYS A 99 -24.46 14.00 -29.06
C LYS A 99 -23.09 14.19 -29.70
N VAL A 100 -22.02 14.14 -28.91
CA VAL A 100 -20.67 14.46 -29.37
C VAL A 100 -19.90 13.16 -29.50
N THR A 101 -19.49 12.82 -30.73
CA THR A 101 -18.61 11.69 -31.02
C THR A 101 -17.29 12.19 -31.58
N LYS A 102 -16.20 11.46 -31.32
CA LYS A 102 -14.88 11.70 -31.90
C LYS A 102 -14.37 10.42 -32.56
N LEU A 103 -13.67 10.59 -33.68
CA LEU A 103 -12.99 9.48 -34.33
C LEU A 103 -11.75 9.11 -33.51
N ASN A 104 -11.62 7.85 -33.13
CA ASN A 104 -10.41 7.32 -32.53
C ASN A 104 -9.37 7.06 -33.64
N VAL A 105 -8.18 7.65 -33.50
CA VAL A 105 -7.10 7.59 -34.51
C VAL A 105 -6.52 6.18 -34.66
N VAL A 106 -6.64 5.35 -33.61
CA VAL A 106 -6.08 3.99 -33.60
C VAL A 106 -7.07 2.98 -34.20
N THR A 107 -8.33 3.04 -33.79
CA THR A 107 -9.36 2.06 -34.19
C THR A 107 -10.18 2.48 -35.41
N ASN A 108 -10.07 3.75 -35.84
CA ASN A 108 -10.91 4.35 -36.88
C ASN A 108 -12.43 4.25 -36.62
N MET A 109 -12.84 4.05 -35.37
CA MET A 109 -14.24 3.99 -34.95
C MET A 109 -14.68 5.33 -34.35
N LYS A 110 -15.96 5.69 -34.55
CA LYS A 110 -16.56 6.86 -33.90
C LYS A 110 -16.99 6.51 -32.48
N GLU A 111 -16.33 7.10 -31.50
CA GLU A 111 -16.58 6.85 -30.08
C GLU A 111 -17.25 8.06 -29.41
N PRO A 112 -18.15 7.84 -28.42
CA PRO A 112 -18.77 8.93 -27.67
C PRO A 112 -17.74 9.71 -26.85
N TYR A 113 -17.73 11.04 -26.98
CA TYR A 113 -16.78 11.90 -26.29
C TYR A 113 -17.39 12.54 -25.04
N VAL A 114 -16.76 12.33 -23.90
CA VAL A 114 -17.13 12.97 -22.64
C VAL A 114 -16.38 14.30 -22.43
N PRO A 115 -17.09 15.42 -22.16
CA PRO A 115 -16.44 16.69 -21.90
C PRO A 115 -15.65 16.66 -20.58
N PHE A 116 -14.37 17.01 -20.66
CA PHE A 116 -13.43 16.92 -19.54
C PHE A 116 -13.88 17.73 -18.32
N TRP A 117 -14.06 19.04 -18.50
CA TRP A 117 -14.40 19.96 -17.41
C TRP A 117 -15.84 19.81 -16.89
N LYS A 118 -16.79 19.53 -17.79
CA LYS A 118 -18.22 19.50 -17.43
C LYS A 118 -18.65 18.20 -16.76
N VAL A 119 -17.99 17.08 -17.07
CA VAL A 119 -18.44 15.75 -16.62
C VAL A 119 -17.33 14.95 -15.94
N ARG A 120 -16.12 14.90 -16.50
CA ARG A 120 -15.05 14.05 -15.96
C ARG A 120 -14.54 14.58 -14.62
N VAL A 121 -14.11 15.83 -14.58
CA VAL A 121 -13.56 16.49 -13.37
C VAL A 121 -14.51 16.46 -12.17
N PRO A 122 -15.78 16.89 -12.24
CA PRO A 122 -16.66 16.88 -11.07
C PRO A 122 -16.96 15.46 -10.56
N LYS A 123 -17.10 14.48 -11.47
CA LYS A 123 -17.32 13.08 -11.08
C LYS A 123 -16.09 12.47 -10.41
N THR A 124 -14.88 12.77 -10.91
CA THR A 124 -13.64 12.28 -10.29
C THR A 124 -13.39 12.94 -8.93
N ILE A 125 -13.68 14.24 -8.78
CA ILE A 125 -13.58 14.93 -7.49
C ILE A 125 -14.55 14.32 -6.49
N LEU A 126 -15.81 14.11 -6.88
CA LEU A 126 -16.81 13.48 -6.00
C LEU A 126 -16.40 12.06 -5.61
N SER A 127 -15.92 11.25 -6.56
CA SER A 127 -15.42 9.91 -6.28
C SER A 127 -14.23 9.92 -5.31
N PHE A 128 -13.28 10.84 -5.49
CA PHE A 128 -12.11 10.97 -4.63
C PHE A 128 -12.49 11.47 -3.23
N SER A 129 -13.40 12.45 -3.14
CA SER A 129 -13.87 12.96 -1.85
C SER A 129 -14.62 11.90 -1.04
N VAL A 130 -15.36 11.01 -1.70
CA VAL A 130 -16.04 9.90 -1.01
C VAL A 130 -15.03 8.94 -0.39
N VAL A 131 -13.97 8.58 -1.11
CA VAL A 131 -12.90 7.70 -0.57
C VAL A 131 -12.12 8.37 0.56
N LEU A 132 -11.91 9.69 0.48
CA LEU A 132 -11.13 10.42 1.49
C LEU A 132 -11.91 10.69 2.78
N LEU A 133 -13.25 10.82 2.69
CA LEU A 133 -14.13 11.13 3.83
C LEU A 133 -14.79 9.89 4.45
N LEU A 134 -14.65 8.72 3.82
CA LEU A 134 -14.95 7.41 4.41
C LEU A 134 -13.79 6.95 5.30
#